data_AF-A0A952X421-F1
#
_entry.id   AF-A0A952X421-F1
#
_cell.length_a   1.000
_cell.length_b   1.000
_cell.length_c   1.000
_cell.angle_alpha   90.00
_cell.angle_beta   90.00
_cell.angle_gamma   90.00
#
_symmetry.space_group_name_H-M   'P 1'
#
loop_
_entity.id
_entity.type
_entity.pdbx_description
1 polymer ?
#
loop_
_entity_poly.entity_id
_entity_poly.type
_entity_poly.pdbx_seq_one_letter_code
_entity_poly.pdbx_strand_id
1 'polypeptide(L)'
;MAGQYFYQRSGDSLGPVTFRELVNEVRAGAIDEDTLVRRGADGDWRTADAVVGLFYMARRNEPAAAAEGGDSAHSIGFELLESVHAAGLETSDDSIEIEEILATADSAPDWRDRMREVLQLKLRRAQAQAEDARAAGLPWRGRIQDAISEALARLEAQEEAAQKSERRSRLWGVASPRLLRAVYRGAFAVAAAWGVFVAIPKWSEAQTLRFPPRRAPDPNVETMKSFPLWGECTADEYQFLLWDVSLLAGFVGYGVARGLTRLTDE
;
A
#
# COMPACT_ATOMS: atom_id res chain seq x y z
N MET A 1 -23.23 9.33 1.14
CA MET A 1 -24.31 8.38 1.45
C MET A 1 -23.66 7.10 1.97
N ALA A 2 -24.03 6.62 3.16
CA ALA A 2 -23.51 5.36 3.68
C ALA A 2 -23.96 4.21 2.75
N GLY A 3 -23.03 3.35 2.33
CA GLY A 3 -23.36 2.20 1.51
C GLY A 3 -24.24 1.22 2.29
N GLN A 4 -25.38 0.82 1.71
CA GLN A 4 -26.22 -0.25 2.23
C GLN A 4 -25.70 -1.59 1.70
N TYR A 5 -25.75 -2.62 2.53
CA TYR A 5 -25.32 -3.98 2.22
C TYR A 5 -26.45 -4.97 2.47
N PHE A 6 -26.42 -6.08 1.73
CA PHE A 6 -27.29 -7.23 1.93
C PHE A 6 -26.40 -8.47 2.00
N TYR A 7 -26.77 -9.46 2.82
CA TYR A 7 -26.06 -10.73 2.93
C TYR A 7 -27.03 -11.90 2.85
N GLN A 8 -26.57 -13.08 2.43
CA GLN A 8 -27.40 -14.28 2.29
C GLN A 8 -27.08 -15.29 3.37
N ARG A 9 -28.11 -15.74 4.10
CA ARG A 9 -27.97 -16.81 5.10
C ARG A 9 -29.01 -17.88 4.83
N SER A 10 -28.57 -19.13 4.64
CA SER A 10 -29.47 -20.26 4.37
C SER A 10 -30.38 -20.09 3.15
N GLY A 11 -29.97 -19.28 2.17
CA GLY A 11 -30.76 -18.98 0.97
C GLY A 11 -31.58 -17.69 1.04
N ASP A 12 -31.81 -17.13 2.23
CA ASP A 12 -32.59 -15.91 2.42
C ASP A 12 -31.70 -14.66 2.37
N SER A 13 -32.15 -13.63 1.66
CA SER A 13 -31.47 -12.33 1.61
C SER A 13 -31.91 -11.45 2.78
N LEU A 14 -30.97 -11.09 3.65
CA LEU A 14 -31.16 -10.21 4.80
C LEU A 14 -30.57 -8.82 4.52
N GLY A 15 -31.32 -7.75 4.86
CA GLY A 15 -30.89 -6.36 4.70
C GLY A 15 -32.06 -5.40 4.41
N PRO A 16 -31.80 -4.10 4.20
CA PRO A 16 -30.49 -3.46 4.12
C PRO A 16 -29.83 -3.25 5.49
N VAL A 17 -28.54 -3.57 5.61
CA VAL A 17 -27.70 -3.26 6.77
C VAL A 17 -26.61 -2.27 6.40
N THR A 18 -26.13 -1.50 7.39
CA THR A 18 -24.96 -0.63 7.22
C THR A 18 -23.66 -1.44 7.26
N PHE A 19 -22.56 -0.90 6.75
CA PHE A 19 -21.25 -1.57 6.83
C PHE A 19 -20.83 -1.89 8.27
N ARG A 20 -21.19 -1.04 9.24
CA ARG A 20 -20.89 -1.27 10.66
C ARG A 20 -21.67 -2.44 11.23
N GLU A 21 -22.94 -2.57 10.87
CA GLU A 21 -23.77 -3.73 11.24
C GLU A 21 -23.23 -5.00 10.59
N LEU A 22 -22.82 -4.94 9.32
CA LEU A 22 -22.19 -6.07 8.63
C LEU A 22 -20.92 -6.53 9.36
N VAL A 23 -20.08 -5.61 9.83
CA VAL A 23 -18.90 -5.94 10.66
C VAL A 23 -19.32 -6.59 11.98
N ASN A 24 -20.41 -6.15 12.61
CA ASN A 24 -20.92 -6.75 13.84
C ASN A 24 -21.45 -8.17 13.61
N GLU A 25 -22.11 -8.44 12.48
CA GLU A 25 -22.58 -9.78 12.11
C GLU A 25 -21.41 -10.75 11.86
N VAL A 26 -20.32 -10.27 11.27
CA VAL A 26 -19.07 -11.05 11.14
C VAL A 26 -18.48 -11.37 12.51
N ARG A 27 -18.46 -10.39 13.43
CA ARG A 27 -18.01 -10.63 14.82
C ARG A 27 -18.90 -11.59 15.58
N ALA A 28 -20.21 -11.55 15.34
CA ALA A 28 -21.16 -12.48 15.93
C ALA A 28 -21.05 -13.91 15.35
N GLY A 29 -20.20 -14.13 14.34
CA GLY A 29 -20.07 -15.40 13.65
C GLY A 29 -21.28 -15.73 12.76
N ALA A 30 -22.12 -14.74 12.45
CA ALA A 30 -23.28 -14.93 11.59
C ALA A 30 -22.92 -14.90 10.10
N ILE A 31 -21.79 -14.27 9.76
CA ILE A 31 -21.24 -14.14 8.40
C ILE A 31 -19.82 -14.71 8.41
N ASP A 32 -19.62 -15.76 7.61
CA ASP A 32 -18.31 -16.39 7.37
C ASP A 32 -17.68 -15.87 6.05
N GLU A 33 -16.42 -16.20 5.78
CA GLU A 33 -15.64 -15.75 4.61
C GLU A 33 -16.34 -16.09 3.28
N ASP A 34 -16.99 -17.25 3.19
CA ASP A 34 -17.72 -17.73 2.02
C ASP A 34 -19.15 -17.17 1.90
N THR A 35 -19.63 -16.40 2.88
CA THR A 35 -21.00 -15.89 2.88
C THR A 35 -21.18 -14.85 1.77
N LEU A 36 -22.25 -14.97 0.98
CA LEU A 36 -22.52 -14.02 -0.09
C LEU A 36 -23.05 -12.69 0.45
N VAL A 37 -22.39 -11.61 0.07
CA VAL A 37 -22.68 -10.22 0.41
C VAL A 37 -22.73 -9.39 -0.88
N ARG A 38 -23.66 -8.45 -0.97
CA ARG A 38 -23.72 -7.46 -2.05
C ARG A 38 -23.87 -6.04 -1.51
N ARG A 39 -23.42 -5.07 -2.29
CA ARG A 39 -23.54 -3.64 -1.98
C ARG A 39 -24.68 -3.02 -2.79
N GLY A 40 -25.70 -2.52 -2.10
CA GLY A 40 -26.93 -2.01 -2.72
C GLY A 40 -27.88 -3.11 -3.19
N ALA A 41 -29.07 -2.72 -3.64
CA ALA A 41 -30.11 -3.65 -4.09
C ALA A 41 -29.75 -4.35 -5.41
N ASP A 42 -29.10 -3.62 -6.32
CA ASP A 42 -28.75 -4.09 -7.67
C ASP A 42 -27.27 -4.52 -7.80
N GLY A 43 -26.55 -4.62 -6.68
CA GLY A 43 -25.15 -5.04 -6.69
C GLY A 43 -24.97 -6.54 -6.91
N ASP A 44 -23.84 -6.92 -7.50
CA ASP A 44 -23.44 -8.33 -7.64
C ASP A 44 -23.18 -8.97 -6.26
N TRP A 45 -23.63 -10.21 -6.10
CA TRP A 45 -23.27 -11.04 -4.95
C TRP A 45 -21.81 -11.46 -5.05
N ARG A 46 -21.06 -11.22 -3.97
CA ARG A 46 -19.65 -11.60 -3.82
C ARG A 46 -19.46 -12.25 -2.46
N THR A 47 -18.45 -13.09 -2.31
CA THR A 47 -18.06 -13.63 -1.00
C THR A 47 -17.66 -12.50 -0.04
N ALA A 48 -17.85 -12.72 1.26
CA ALA A 48 -17.56 -11.72 2.29
C ALA A 48 -16.06 -11.37 2.33
N ASP A 49 -15.19 -12.32 2.00
CA ASP A 49 -13.73 -12.14 1.92
C ASP A 49 -13.31 -11.07 0.89
N ALA A 50 -14.07 -10.93 -0.20
CA ALA A 50 -13.82 -9.99 -1.29
C ALA A 50 -14.18 -8.56 -0.90
N VAL A 51 -14.90 -8.37 0.21
CA VAL A 51 -15.24 -7.05 0.75
C VAL A 51 -14.05 -6.51 1.54
N VAL A 52 -13.23 -5.70 0.86
CA VAL A 52 -12.00 -5.12 1.42
C VAL A 52 -12.26 -4.44 2.77
N GLY A 53 -11.57 -4.93 3.80
CA GLY A 53 -11.58 -4.35 5.14
C GLY A 53 -12.66 -4.89 6.08
N LEU A 54 -13.59 -5.74 5.61
CA LEU A 54 -14.66 -6.30 6.45
C LEU A 54 -14.09 -7.11 7.63
N PHE A 55 -13.31 -8.16 7.35
CA PHE A 55 -12.70 -9.01 8.38
C PHE A 55 -11.59 -8.29 9.15
N TYR A 56 -10.86 -7.38 8.51
CA TYR A 56 -9.85 -6.57 9.20
C TYR A 56 -10.49 -5.68 10.28
N MET A 57 -11.61 -5.03 9.97
CA MET A 57 -12.34 -4.23 10.95
C MET A 57 -13.03 -5.09 12.02
N ALA A 58 -13.51 -6.29 11.66
CA ALA A 58 -14.06 -7.23 12.61
C ALA A 58 -13.03 -7.61 13.69
N ARG A 59 -11.81 -7.99 13.29
CA ARG A 59 -10.71 -8.37 14.20
C ARG A 59 -10.13 -7.21 15.00
N ARG A 60 -10.07 -6.00 14.42
CA ARG A 60 -9.35 -4.86 15.02
C ARG A 60 -9.96 -4.31 16.31
N ASN A 61 -11.27 -4.47 16.55
CA ASN A 61 -11.89 -4.02 17.80
C ASN A 61 -12.30 -5.18 18.71
N GLU A 62 -11.75 -6.37 18.51
CA GLU A 62 -11.75 -7.35 19.57
C GLU A 62 -10.89 -6.73 20.69
N PRO A 63 -11.47 -6.35 21.83
CA PRO A 63 -10.68 -5.75 22.91
C PRO A 63 -9.56 -6.73 23.21
N ALA A 64 -8.32 -6.23 23.31
CA ALA A 64 -7.10 -7.01 23.50
C ALA A 64 -7.10 -7.95 24.73
N ALA A 65 -8.20 -8.00 25.49
CA ALA A 65 -8.47 -8.94 26.56
C ALA A 65 -8.63 -10.40 26.11
N ALA A 66 -8.92 -10.69 24.82
CA ALA A 66 -9.10 -12.07 24.34
C ALA A 66 -7.82 -12.71 23.74
N ALA A 67 -6.74 -11.95 23.54
CA ALA A 67 -5.54 -12.43 22.84
C ALA A 67 -4.47 -13.08 23.75
N GLU A 68 -4.75 -13.28 25.04
CA GLU A 68 -3.84 -13.96 25.98
C GLU A 68 -4.32 -15.38 26.38
N GLY A 69 -4.93 -16.15 25.46
CA GLY A 69 -5.45 -17.49 25.76
C GLY A 69 -5.23 -18.55 24.69
N GLY A 70 -4.08 -19.25 24.75
CA GLY A 70 -3.84 -20.55 24.08
C GLY A 70 -2.66 -20.50 23.09
N ASP A 71 -1.47 -21.03 23.39
CA ASP A 71 -1.27 -22.49 23.30
C ASP A 71 -0.03 -23.00 24.10
N SER A 72 0.21 -22.51 25.33
CA SER A 72 1.30 -23.08 26.17
C SER A 72 1.09 -23.02 27.69
N ALA A 73 -0.10 -22.63 28.19
CA ALA A 73 -0.34 -22.41 29.63
C ALA A 73 -1.48 -23.24 30.23
N HIS A 74 -1.94 -24.31 29.57
CA HIS A 74 -2.98 -25.19 30.11
C HIS A 74 -2.49 -26.21 31.15
N SER A 75 -1.23 -26.14 31.61
CA SER A 75 -0.75 -26.96 32.74
C SER A 75 -0.55 -26.19 34.05
N ILE A 76 -0.71 -24.86 34.09
CA ILE A 76 -0.40 -24.07 35.30
C ILE A 76 -1.67 -23.47 35.94
N GLY A 77 -2.73 -23.25 35.16
CA GLY A 77 -3.99 -22.67 35.67
C GLY A 77 -4.85 -23.62 36.50
N PHE A 78 -4.72 -24.94 36.33
CA PHE A 78 -5.54 -25.92 37.06
C PHE A 78 -4.98 -26.22 38.46
N GLU A 79 -3.66 -26.15 38.65
CA GLU A 79 -3.01 -26.42 39.95
C GLU A 79 -3.22 -25.27 40.96
N LEU A 80 -3.35 -24.02 40.47
CA LEU A 80 -3.60 -22.88 41.35
C LEU A 80 -5.05 -22.84 41.87
N LEU A 81 -6.03 -23.24 41.05
CA LEU A 81 -7.44 -23.24 41.47
C LEU A 81 -7.74 -24.31 42.53
N GLU A 82 -7.04 -25.44 42.48
CA GLU A 82 -7.18 -26.52 43.48
C GLU A 82 -6.55 -26.12 44.84
N SER A 83 -5.47 -25.34 44.82
CA SER A 83 -4.87 -24.80 46.06
C SER A 83 -5.72 -23.75 46.77
N VAL A 84 -6.52 -22.97 46.03
CA VAL A 84 -7.42 -21.95 46.61
C VAL A 84 -8.67 -22.59 47.21
N HIS A 85 -9.14 -23.71 46.65
CA HIS A 85 -10.25 -24.49 47.22
C HIS A 85 -9.84 -25.26 48.50
N ALA A 86 -8.58 -25.70 48.59
CA ALA A 86 -8.05 -26.36 49.79
C ALA A 86 -7.84 -25.40 50.98
N ALA A 87 -7.81 -24.07 50.74
CA ALA A 87 -7.59 -23.06 51.77
C ALA A 87 -8.87 -22.62 52.53
N GLY A 88 -10.04 -23.17 52.19
CA GLY A 88 -11.27 -22.94 52.96
C GLY A 88 -11.74 -21.48 53.03
N LEU A 89 -11.40 -20.67 52.03
CA LEU A 89 -11.93 -19.32 51.90
C LEU A 89 -13.32 -19.39 51.28
N GLU A 90 -14.34 -19.34 52.15
CA GLU A 90 -15.73 -19.15 51.76
C GLU A 90 -15.84 -17.90 50.88
N THR A 91 -16.22 -18.10 49.62
CA THR A 91 -16.60 -17.01 48.72
C THR A 91 -17.97 -16.53 49.15
N SER A 92 -17.96 -15.57 50.07
CA SER A 92 -19.13 -14.78 50.43
C SER A 92 -19.66 -14.10 49.17
N ASP A 93 -20.95 -14.27 48.98
CA ASP A 93 -21.83 -13.66 47.98
C ASP A 93 -21.72 -12.12 48.05
N ASP A 94 -20.79 -11.56 47.29
CA ASP A 94 -20.71 -10.13 47.08
C ASP A 94 -20.51 -9.87 45.60
N SER A 95 -21.59 -9.38 44.99
CA SER A 95 -21.70 -8.92 43.61
C SER A 95 -20.97 -7.59 43.44
N ILE A 96 -19.71 -7.54 43.85
CA ILE A 96 -18.84 -6.36 43.78
C ILE A 96 -18.30 -6.24 42.34
N GLU A 97 -18.94 -5.32 41.62
CA GLU A 97 -18.30 -4.34 40.72
C GLU A 97 -17.43 -4.86 39.55
N ILE A 98 -18.08 -5.53 38.58
CA ILE A 98 -17.53 -5.59 37.22
C ILE A 98 -17.44 -4.19 36.58
N GLU A 99 -18.25 -3.22 37.04
CA GLU A 99 -18.14 -1.81 36.62
C GLU A 99 -16.89 -1.09 37.15
N GLU A 100 -16.37 -1.42 38.33
CA GLU A 100 -15.13 -0.80 38.86
C GLU A 100 -13.88 -1.36 38.17
N ILE A 101 -13.91 -2.63 37.75
CA ILE A 101 -12.85 -3.27 36.96
C ILE A 101 -12.83 -2.72 35.51
N LEU A 102 -13.98 -2.39 34.93
CA LEU A 102 -14.05 -1.72 33.63
C LEU A 102 -13.71 -0.22 33.70
N ALA A 103 -14.01 0.46 34.81
CA ALA A 103 -13.61 1.85 35.03
C ALA A 103 -12.09 2.01 35.26
N THR A 104 -11.40 0.97 35.74
CA THR A 104 -9.93 0.96 35.86
C THR A 104 -9.21 0.60 34.56
N ALA A 105 -9.88 -0.02 33.59
CA ALA A 105 -9.30 -0.35 32.27
C ALA A 105 -9.03 0.87 31.38
N ASP A 106 -9.68 2.01 31.64
CA ASP A 106 -9.45 3.29 30.95
C ASP A 106 -8.12 3.97 31.36
N SER A 107 -7.39 3.36 32.30
CA SER A 107 -6.06 3.79 32.76
C SER A 107 -4.92 2.90 32.25
N ALA A 108 -5.16 2.04 31.26
CA ALA A 108 -4.09 1.30 30.62
C ALA A 108 -3.07 2.29 30.04
N PRO A 109 -1.79 2.29 30.49
CA PRO A 109 -0.81 3.25 30.03
C PRO A 109 -0.70 3.18 28.50
N ASP A 110 -0.75 4.35 27.86
CA ASP A 110 -0.59 4.49 26.42
C ASP A 110 0.64 3.67 26.01
N TRP A 111 0.60 3.01 24.85
CA TRP A 111 1.74 2.19 24.40
C TRP A 111 3.04 3.01 24.37
N ARG A 112 2.94 4.35 24.27
CA ARG A 112 4.02 5.31 24.44
C ARG A 112 4.63 5.32 25.84
N ASP A 113 3.83 5.20 26.89
CA ASP A 113 4.29 5.10 28.28
C ASP A 113 5.02 3.77 28.50
N ARG A 114 4.46 2.66 28.01
CA ARG A 114 5.15 1.35 28.04
C ARG A 114 6.48 1.39 27.28
N MET A 115 6.53 2.10 26.14
CA MET A 115 7.77 2.25 25.38
C MET A 115 8.79 3.12 26.11
N ARG A 116 8.36 4.19 26.80
CA ARG A 116 9.21 5.00 27.69
C ARG A 116 9.77 4.16 28.84
N GLU A 117 8.94 3.31 29.43
CA GLU A 117 9.35 2.41 30.52
C GLU A 117 10.39 1.38 30.05
N VAL A 118 10.17 0.76 28.89
CA VAL A 118 11.14 -0.17 28.28
C VAL A 118 12.48 0.52 27.99
N LEU A 119 12.44 1.77 27.52
CA LEU A 119 13.65 2.57 27.29
C LEU A 119 14.37 2.89 28.60
N GLN A 120 13.64 3.28 29.65
CA GLN A 120 14.21 3.54 30.97
C GLN A 120 14.83 2.27 31.59
N LEU A 121 14.18 1.12 31.43
CA LEU A 121 14.69 -0.16 31.92
C LEU A 121 16.00 -0.54 31.21
N LYS A 122 16.07 -0.34 29.89
CA LYS A 122 17.30 -0.55 29.10
C LYS A 122 18.43 0.39 29.55
N LEU A 123 18.11 1.65 29.83
CA LEU A 123 19.10 2.62 30.33
C LEU A 123 19.65 2.21 31.70
N ARG A 124 18.77 1.78 32.63
CA ARG A 124 19.18 1.29 33.95
C ARG A 124 20.07 0.05 33.86
N ARG A 125 19.73 -0.91 32.98
CA ARG A 125 20.57 -2.11 32.76
C ARG A 125 21.94 -1.74 32.19
N ALA A 126 22.01 -0.80 31.24
CA ALA A 126 23.26 -0.32 30.70
C ALA A 126 24.13 0.41 31.76
N GLN A 127 23.49 1.18 32.65
CA GLN A 127 24.18 1.82 33.77
C GLN A 127 24.76 0.81 34.76
N ALA A 128 23.97 -0.20 35.16
CA ALA A 128 24.45 -1.27 36.05
C ALA A 128 25.63 -2.05 35.43
N GLN A 129 25.54 -2.41 34.14
CA GLN A 129 26.63 -3.06 33.42
C GLN A 129 27.89 -2.19 33.35
N ALA A 130 27.75 -0.87 33.20
CA ALA A 130 28.88 0.05 33.19
C ALA A 130 29.56 0.17 34.57
N GLU A 131 28.79 0.07 35.67
CA GLU A 131 29.32 0.05 37.04
C GLU A 131 30.05 -1.26 37.36
N ASP A 132 29.47 -2.41 37.00
CA ASP A 132 30.11 -3.72 37.13
C ASP A 132 31.43 -3.79 36.33
N ALA A 133 31.43 -3.24 35.12
CA ALA A 133 32.62 -3.17 34.27
C ALA A 133 33.70 -2.21 34.83
N ARG A 134 33.31 -1.14 35.54
CA ARG A 134 34.25 -0.27 36.29
C ARG A 134 34.89 -1.02 37.44
N ALA A 135 34.10 -1.78 38.20
CA ALA A 135 34.61 -2.59 39.30
C ALA A 135 35.58 -3.68 38.82
N ALA A 136 35.37 -4.23 37.62
CA ALA A 136 36.21 -5.27 37.03
C ALA A 136 37.56 -4.78 36.45
N GLY A 137 37.85 -3.47 36.46
CA GLY A 137 39.14 -2.93 36.01
C GLY A 137 39.45 -3.15 34.52
N LEU A 138 38.45 -3.52 33.71
CA LEU A 138 38.63 -3.81 32.30
C LEU A 138 38.99 -2.53 31.52
N PRO A 139 39.80 -2.61 30.44
CA PRO A 139 40.14 -1.49 29.56
C PRO A 139 38.95 -1.12 28.64
N TRP A 140 37.77 -0.89 29.24
CA TRP A 140 36.49 -0.72 28.55
C TRP A 140 36.28 0.70 28.02
N ARG A 141 37.01 1.70 28.54
CA ARG A 141 36.84 3.12 28.12
C ARG A 141 37.04 3.33 26.62
N GLY A 142 38.02 2.66 26.00
CA GLY A 142 38.25 2.75 24.55
C GLY A 142 37.09 2.14 23.75
N ARG A 143 36.70 0.90 24.07
CA ARG A 143 35.61 0.21 23.36
C ARG A 143 34.25 0.91 23.47
N ILE A 144 33.96 1.58 24.60
CA ILE A 144 32.72 2.35 24.74
C ILE A 144 32.77 3.65 23.94
N GLN A 145 33.91 4.35 23.87
CA GLN A 145 34.06 5.51 23.00
C GLN A 145 33.94 5.15 21.52
N ASP A 146 34.49 4.00 21.11
CA ASP A 146 34.36 3.50 19.74
C ASP A 146 32.92 3.13 19.41
N ALA A 147 32.22 2.42 20.31
CA ALA A 147 30.82 2.07 20.12
C ALA A 147 29.88 3.29 20.09
N ILE A 148 30.15 4.31 20.91
CA ILE A 148 29.38 5.57 20.92
C ILE A 148 29.61 6.35 19.61
N SER A 149 30.85 6.45 19.15
CA SER A 149 31.15 7.17 17.91
C SER A 149 30.58 6.47 16.67
N GLU A 150 30.62 5.13 16.63
CA GLU A 150 29.97 4.36 15.57
C GLU A 150 28.44 4.50 15.60
N ALA A 151 27.82 4.49 16.79
CA ALA A 151 26.38 4.69 16.93
C ALA A 151 25.95 6.09 16.48
N LEU A 152 26.71 7.14 16.82
CA LEU A 152 26.46 8.51 16.37
C LEU A 152 26.59 8.63 14.84
N ALA A 153 27.64 8.06 14.25
CA ALA A 153 27.83 8.07 12.80
C ALA A 153 26.67 7.37 12.04
N ARG A 154 26.13 6.28 12.61
CA ARG A 154 24.96 5.60 12.04
C ARG A 154 23.69 6.44 12.13
N LEU A 155 23.50 7.19 13.21
CA LEU A 155 22.34 8.07 13.37
C LEU A 155 22.40 9.24 12.39
N GLU A 156 23.56 9.90 12.25
CA GLU A 156 23.75 10.97 11.28
C GLU A 156 23.49 10.48 9.85
N ALA A 157 24.01 9.30 9.48
CA ALA A 157 23.76 8.69 8.17
C ALA A 157 22.27 8.37 7.94
N GLN A 158 21.54 7.95 8.98
CA GLN A 158 20.09 7.73 8.90
C GLN A 158 19.31 9.03 8.77
N GLU A 159 19.71 10.08 9.48
CA GLU A 159 19.08 11.40 9.37
C GLU A 159 19.28 12.00 7.97
N GLU A 160 20.48 11.90 7.40
CA GLU A 160 20.74 12.33 6.02
C GLU A 160 19.88 11.56 5.00
N ALA A 161 19.75 10.24 5.18
CA ALA A 161 18.92 9.40 4.33
C ALA A 161 17.43 9.77 4.47
N ALA A 162 16.96 9.97 5.70
CA ALA A 162 15.59 10.36 6.00
C ALA A 162 15.27 11.74 5.42
N GLN A 163 16.15 12.73 5.63
CA GLN A 163 15.97 14.09 5.14
C GLN A 163 16.02 14.16 3.60
N LYS A 164 16.84 13.34 2.95
CA LYS A 164 16.87 13.19 1.48
C LYS A 164 15.58 12.56 0.95
N SER A 165 15.01 11.59 1.67
CA SER A 165 13.72 10.99 1.33
C SER A 165 12.57 11.99 1.50
N GLU A 166 12.61 12.83 2.53
CA GLU A 166 11.59 13.83 2.81
C GLU A 166 11.63 15.00 1.81
N ARG A 167 12.84 15.43 1.39
CA ARG A 167 12.97 16.40 0.29
C ARG A 167 12.41 15.87 -1.02
N ARG A 168 12.62 14.57 -1.31
CA ARG A 168 12.00 13.91 -2.46
C ARG A 168 10.48 13.85 -2.31
N SER A 169 9.95 13.41 -1.18
CA SER A 169 8.49 13.28 -0.99
C SER A 169 7.79 14.65 -0.99
N ARG A 170 8.42 15.72 -0.51
CA ARG A 170 7.89 17.09 -0.62
C ARG A 170 7.86 17.60 -2.07
N LEU A 171 8.87 17.27 -2.89
CA LEU A 171 8.85 17.59 -4.32
C LEU A 171 7.72 16.87 -5.07
N TRP A 172 7.37 15.65 -4.68
CA TRP A 172 6.28 14.89 -5.29
C TRP A 172 4.89 15.17 -4.66
N GLY A 173 4.85 15.53 -3.37
CA GLY A 173 3.61 15.78 -2.62
C GLY A 173 2.92 17.11 -2.94
N VAL A 174 3.61 18.03 -3.61
CA VAL A 174 3.04 19.32 -4.08
C VAL A 174 2.56 19.24 -5.53
N ALA A 175 2.77 18.10 -6.22
CA ALA A 175 2.21 17.91 -7.56
C ALA A 175 0.69 17.81 -7.44
N SER A 176 0.01 18.95 -7.60
CA SER A 176 -1.45 19.01 -7.56
C SER A 176 -2.03 17.92 -8.49
N PRO A 177 -3.15 17.28 -8.13
CA PRO A 177 -3.79 16.29 -9.00
C PRO A 177 -4.03 16.80 -10.43
N ARG A 178 -4.18 18.13 -10.59
CA ARG A 178 -4.27 18.81 -11.88
C ARG A 178 -2.98 18.70 -12.69
N LEU A 179 -1.81 18.91 -12.06
CA LEU A 179 -0.51 18.79 -12.70
C LEU A 179 -0.21 17.34 -13.09
N LEU A 180 -0.53 16.38 -12.22
CA LEU A 180 -0.36 14.96 -12.54
C LEU A 180 -1.18 14.56 -13.78
N ARG A 181 -2.45 14.98 -13.84
CA ARG A 181 -3.32 14.75 -15.02
C ARG A 181 -2.79 15.44 -16.28
N ALA A 182 -2.24 16.65 -16.15
CA ALA A 182 -1.65 17.37 -17.28
C ALA A 182 -0.39 16.68 -17.80
N VAL A 183 0.52 16.27 -16.90
CA VAL A 183 1.74 15.53 -17.23
C VAL A 183 1.39 14.20 -17.88
N TYR A 184 0.42 13.46 -17.35
CA TYR A 184 -0.04 12.19 -17.92
C TYR A 184 -0.53 12.37 -19.37
N ARG A 185 -1.38 13.38 -19.63
CA ARG A 185 -1.87 13.66 -20.99
C ARG A 185 -0.75 14.08 -21.94
N GLY A 186 0.19 14.90 -21.47
CA GLY A 186 1.37 15.30 -22.24
C GLY A 186 2.26 14.10 -22.57
N ALA A 187 2.52 13.23 -21.60
CA ALA A 187 3.32 12.02 -21.78
C ALA A 187 2.69 11.08 -22.82
N PHE A 188 1.38 10.88 -22.77
CA PHE A 188 0.67 10.04 -23.73
C PHE A 188 0.73 10.61 -25.16
N ALA A 189 0.61 11.93 -25.32
CA ALA A 189 0.75 12.60 -26.61
C ALA A 189 2.16 12.43 -27.20
N VAL A 190 3.20 12.64 -26.38
CA VAL A 190 4.60 12.44 -26.79
C VAL A 190 4.87 10.99 -27.16
N ALA A 191 4.37 10.03 -26.36
CA ALA A 191 4.53 8.61 -26.65
C ALA A 191 3.87 8.20 -27.97
N ALA A 192 2.67 8.72 -28.27
CA ALA A 192 1.98 8.47 -29.53
C ALA A 192 2.76 9.04 -30.74
N ALA A 193 3.22 10.29 -30.64
CA ALA A 193 4.02 10.92 -31.69
C ALA A 193 5.35 10.18 -31.92
N TRP A 194 6.05 9.82 -30.84
CA TRP A 194 7.30 9.06 -30.93
C TRP A 194 7.10 7.67 -31.52
N GLY A 195 6.00 6.99 -31.17
CA GLY A 195 5.63 5.70 -31.74
C GLY A 195 5.49 5.78 -33.26
N VAL A 196 4.84 6.81 -33.80
CA VAL A 196 4.74 7.05 -35.25
C VAL A 196 6.11 7.31 -35.86
N PHE A 197 6.92 8.16 -35.22
CA PHE A 197 8.25 8.51 -35.70
C PHE A 197 9.16 7.28 -35.85
N VAL A 198 9.00 6.26 -35.00
CA VAL A 198 9.73 4.98 -35.08
C VAL A 198 9.07 3.98 -36.03
N ALA A 199 7.74 3.92 -36.04
CA ALA A 199 7.00 2.90 -36.80
C ALA A 199 7.04 3.14 -38.31
N ILE A 200 6.90 4.39 -38.77
CA ILE A 200 6.82 4.69 -40.21
C ILE A 200 8.14 4.37 -40.93
N PRO A 201 9.35 4.76 -40.44
CA PRO A 201 10.60 4.38 -41.09
C PRO A 201 10.80 2.87 -41.19
N LYS A 202 10.53 2.14 -40.09
CA LYS A 202 10.61 0.67 -40.09
C LYS A 202 9.64 0.03 -41.08
N TRP A 203 8.43 0.57 -41.18
CA TRP A 203 7.46 0.13 -42.16
C TRP A 203 7.95 0.40 -43.59
N SER A 204 8.50 1.59 -43.85
CA SER A 204 9.04 1.95 -45.17
C SER A 204 10.18 1.02 -45.57
N GLU A 205 11.10 0.71 -44.65
CA GLU A 205 12.18 -0.26 -44.89
C GLU A 205 11.63 -1.65 -45.23
N ALA A 206 10.63 -2.12 -44.47
CA ALA A 206 9.98 -3.40 -44.71
C ALA A 206 9.28 -3.46 -46.07
N GLN A 207 8.69 -2.34 -46.54
CA GLN A 207 8.09 -2.26 -47.87
C GLN A 207 9.14 -2.29 -48.98
N THR A 208 10.24 -1.57 -48.83
CA THR A 208 11.34 -1.59 -49.81
C THR A 208 11.93 -2.99 -49.97
N LEU A 209 12.00 -3.76 -48.88
CA LEU A 209 12.43 -5.16 -48.93
C LEU A 209 11.39 -6.08 -49.59
N ARG A 210 10.09 -5.82 -49.37
CA ARG A 210 9.01 -6.62 -49.96
C ARG A 210 8.81 -6.36 -51.45
N PHE A 211 9.01 -5.12 -51.89
CA PHE A 211 8.85 -4.68 -53.27
C PHE A 211 10.11 -3.95 -53.73
N PRO A 212 11.19 -4.69 -54.05
CA PRO A 212 12.42 -4.07 -54.49
C PRO A 212 12.19 -3.26 -55.78
N PRO A 213 12.76 -2.05 -55.88
CA PRO A 213 12.59 -1.22 -57.07
C PRO A 213 13.14 -1.94 -58.30
N ARG A 214 12.38 -1.91 -59.39
CA ARG A 214 12.77 -2.59 -60.65
C ARG A 214 13.92 -1.90 -61.37
N ARG A 215 14.19 -0.63 -61.05
CA ARG A 215 15.30 0.14 -61.62
C ARG A 215 16.46 0.11 -60.63
N ALA A 216 17.67 -0.14 -61.15
CA ALA A 216 18.88 0.00 -60.37
C ALA A 216 18.94 1.43 -59.80
N PRO A 217 19.32 1.61 -58.52
CA PRO A 217 19.44 2.93 -57.91
C PRO A 217 20.45 3.74 -58.71
N ASP A 218 20.00 4.86 -59.29
CA ASP A 218 20.89 5.84 -59.88
C ASP A 218 21.64 6.52 -58.73
N PRO A 219 23.00 6.51 -58.71
CA PRO A 219 23.77 7.12 -57.63
C PRO A 219 23.52 8.62 -57.47
N ASN A 220 22.95 9.28 -58.49
CA ASN A 220 22.63 10.71 -58.45
C ASN A 220 21.18 11.01 -58.04
N VAL A 221 20.32 10.00 -57.91
CA VAL A 221 18.91 10.18 -57.54
C VAL A 221 18.74 9.79 -56.08
N GLU A 222 18.35 10.75 -55.25
CA GLU A 222 18.04 10.50 -53.84
C GLU A 222 17.06 9.32 -53.69
N THR A 223 17.33 8.44 -52.74
CA THR A 223 16.55 7.23 -52.51
C THR A 223 15.10 7.59 -52.21
N MET A 224 14.20 7.35 -53.16
CA MET A 224 12.75 7.53 -52.97
C MET A 224 12.28 6.63 -51.82
N LYS A 225 11.56 7.21 -50.86
CA LYS A 225 10.98 6.47 -49.73
C LYS A 225 9.50 6.31 -49.93
N SER A 226 8.94 5.19 -49.49
CA SER A 226 7.49 4.96 -49.56
C SER A 226 6.82 5.34 -48.25
N PHE A 227 5.70 6.07 -48.33
CA PHE A 227 4.89 6.47 -47.20
C PHE A 227 3.51 5.78 -47.26
N PRO A 228 2.95 5.29 -46.14
CA PRO A 228 1.76 4.41 -46.11
C PRO A 228 0.54 4.86 -46.92
N LEU A 229 0.26 6.16 -46.99
CA LEU A 229 -0.95 6.70 -47.63
C LEU A 229 -0.64 7.52 -48.91
N TRP A 230 0.59 7.99 -49.07
CA TRP A 230 0.98 8.92 -50.15
C TRP A 230 1.83 8.26 -51.25
N GLY A 231 2.36 7.06 -51.03
CA GLY A 231 3.18 6.36 -52.01
C GLY A 231 4.64 6.81 -51.99
N GLU A 232 5.28 6.89 -53.16
CA GLU A 232 6.68 7.29 -53.28
C GLU A 232 6.85 8.80 -53.06
N CYS A 233 7.76 9.19 -52.18
CA CYS A 233 8.05 10.57 -51.83
C CYS A 233 9.54 10.85 -51.97
N THR A 234 9.88 12.12 -52.25
CA THR A 234 11.26 12.60 -52.12
C THR A 234 11.69 12.61 -50.65
N ALA A 235 13.00 12.67 -50.40
CA ALA A 235 13.54 12.62 -49.03
C ALA A 235 13.01 13.77 -48.16
N ASP A 236 12.87 14.96 -48.74
CA ASP A 236 12.37 16.16 -48.05
C ASP A 236 10.86 16.06 -47.77
N GLU A 237 10.05 15.70 -48.77
CA GLU A 237 8.61 15.48 -48.59
C GLU A 237 8.32 14.43 -47.53
N TYR A 238 9.13 13.36 -47.50
CA TYR A 238 9.00 12.31 -46.49
C TYR A 238 9.21 12.84 -45.07
N GLN A 239 10.19 13.73 -44.85
CA GLN A 239 10.42 14.33 -43.54
C GLN A 239 9.24 15.20 -43.11
N PHE A 240 8.73 16.06 -44.00
CA PHE A 240 7.56 16.90 -43.70
C PHE A 240 6.34 16.06 -43.35
N LEU A 241 6.02 15.04 -44.15
CA LEU A 241 4.90 14.13 -43.89
C LEU A 241 5.09 13.37 -42.57
N LEU A 242 6.32 12.94 -42.25
CA LEU A 242 6.60 12.26 -40.99
C LEU A 242 6.34 13.18 -39.78
N TRP A 243 6.76 14.44 -39.85
CA TRP A 243 6.49 15.42 -38.79
C TRP A 243 5.00 15.69 -38.64
N ASP A 244 4.28 15.93 -39.74
CA ASP A 244 2.84 16.23 -39.72
C ASP A 244 2.02 15.07 -39.14
N VAL A 245 2.30 13.84 -39.58
CA VAL A 245 1.60 12.66 -39.07
C VAL A 245 1.96 12.39 -37.60
N SER A 246 3.19 12.65 -37.18
CA SER A 246 3.60 12.52 -35.77
C SER A 246 2.89 13.54 -34.88
N LEU A 247 2.75 14.80 -35.33
CA LEU A 247 2.00 15.83 -34.63
C LEU A 247 0.51 15.46 -34.53
N LEU A 248 -0.10 15.02 -35.63
CA LEU A 248 -1.48 14.56 -35.66
C LEU A 248 -1.70 13.41 -34.67
N ALA A 249 -0.80 12.43 -34.65
CA ALA A 249 -0.85 11.31 -33.71
C ALA A 249 -0.70 11.78 -32.26
N GLY A 250 0.15 12.77 -31.98
CA GLY A 250 0.24 13.41 -30.67
C GLY A 250 -1.07 14.06 -30.23
N PHE A 251 -1.74 14.81 -31.12
CA PHE A 251 -3.05 15.41 -30.84
C PHE A 251 -4.13 14.36 -30.56
N VAL A 252 -4.19 13.30 -31.37
CA VAL A 252 -5.12 12.18 -31.16
C VAL A 252 -4.84 11.49 -29.83
N GLY A 253 -3.56 11.21 -29.53
CA GLY A 253 -3.15 10.62 -28.26
C GLY A 253 -3.58 11.48 -27.07
N TYR A 254 -3.34 12.79 -27.12
CA TYR A 254 -3.80 13.72 -26.09
C TYR A 254 -5.33 13.66 -25.91
N GLY A 255 -6.09 13.61 -27.00
CA GLY A 255 -7.55 13.49 -27.00
C GLY A 255 -8.04 12.22 -26.32
N VAL A 256 -7.44 11.07 -26.64
CA VAL A 256 -7.74 9.76 -26.03
C VAL A 256 -7.44 9.79 -24.54
N ALA A 257 -6.26 10.27 -24.13
CA ALA A 257 -5.89 10.40 -22.73
C ALA A 257 -6.87 11.31 -21.96
N ARG A 258 -7.33 12.40 -22.58
CA ARG A 258 -8.37 13.26 -22.01
C ARG A 258 -9.70 12.53 -21.86
N GLY A 259 -10.13 11.76 -22.86
CA GLY A 259 -11.34 10.95 -22.82
C GLY A 259 -11.31 9.91 -21.69
N LEU A 260 -10.21 9.17 -21.58
CA LEU A 260 -10.00 8.18 -20.50
C LEU A 260 -10.09 8.81 -19.12
N THR A 261 -9.47 9.99 -18.92
CA THR A 261 -9.57 10.67 -17.61
C THR A 261 -10.98 11.13 -17.26
N ARG A 262 -11.87 11.33 -18.25
CA ARG A 262 -13.28 11.66 -17.97
C ARG A 262 -14.05 10.42 -17.53
N LEU A 263 -13.81 9.28 -18.19
CA LEU A 263 -14.45 8.00 -17.84
C LEU A 263 -14.06 7.50 -16.44
N THR A 264 -12.89 7.88 -15.93
CA THR A 264 -12.46 7.50 -14.57
C THR A 264 -12.96 8.43 -13.47
N ASP A 265 -13.45 9.62 -13.83
CA ASP A 265 -13.99 10.60 -12.87
C ASP A 265 -15.52 10.37 -12.64
N GLU A 266 -16.17 9.51 -13.42
CA GLU A 266 -17.58 9.08 -13.29
C GLU A 266 -17.72 7.83 -12.41
#